data_AF-Q9FSI5-F1
#
_entry.id   AF-Q9FSI5-F1
#
_cell.length_a   1.000
_cell.length_b   1.000
_cell.length_c   1.000
_cell.angle_alpha   90.00
_cell.angle_beta   90.00
_cell.angle_gamma   90.00
#
_symmetry.space_group_name_H-M   'P 1'
#
loop_
_entity.id
_entity.type
_entity.pdbx_description
1 polymer ?
#
loop_
_entity_poly.entity_id
_entity_poly.type
_entity_poly.pdbx_seq_one_letter_code
_entity_poly.pdbx_strand_id
1 'polypeptide(L)'
;RTLSLAFQSVGIIYGDIGTSPLYVYSSTFPDGIRNRDDLLGVLSLILYTLIIIPMLKYVFIVLYANDNGDGGTFALYSLISRYAKIRLIPDQQAEDAAVSNYHIEAPNSQLKRAQWLKQKLESSKAAKIVLFTLTILGTSMVIGDGTLTPAISVLSAVSGIREKAPSLTQTQVVLISVAILFMLFSVQRFGTDKVGYTFAPVISVWFLLIASIGMYNLVVHDIGVLRAFNPMYIVQYFIRNGKSGWVSLGGIILC
;
A
#
# COMPACT_ATOMS: atom_id res chain seq x y z
N ARG A 1 16.31 19.36 7.98
CA ARG A 1 14.93 18.92 8.30
C ARG A 1 14.27 18.18 7.13
N THR A 2 14.25 18.76 5.92
CA THR A 2 13.66 18.13 4.72
C THR A 2 14.31 16.81 4.31
N LEU A 3 15.64 16.72 4.29
CA LEU A 3 16.37 15.47 4.02
C LEU A 3 16.06 14.35 5.04
N SER A 4 15.93 14.71 6.31
CA SER A 4 15.58 13.79 7.41
C SER A 4 14.17 13.22 7.23
N LEU A 5 13.21 14.07 6.84
CA LEU A 5 11.83 13.67 6.56
C LEU A 5 11.73 12.84 5.27
N ALA A 6 12.49 13.21 4.24
CA ALA A 6 12.57 12.42 3.00
C ALA A 6 13.12 11.02 3.29
N PHE A 7 14.20 10.92 4.06
CA PHE A 7 14.78 9.64 4.46
C PHE A 7 13.82 8.80 5.31
N GLN A 8 13.07 9.43 6.21
CA GLN A 8 12.02 8.76 6.98
C GLN A 8 10.89 8.22 6.08
N SER A 9 10.47 8.99 5.07
CA SER A 9 9.46 8.54 4.11
C SER A 9 9.94 7.38 3.25
N VAL A 10 11.24 7.35 2.91
CA VAL A 10 11.84 6.24 2.17
C VAL A 10 11.72 4.94 2.96
N GLY A 11 12.11 4.96 4.24
CA GLY A 11 12.05 3.77 5.10
C GLY A 11 10.64 3.24 5.35
N ILE A 12 9.68 4.13 5.61
CA ILE A 12 8.31 3.73 5.99
C ILE A 12 7.49 3.30 4.77
N ILE A 13 7.53 4.06 3.68
CA ILE A 13 6.65 3.83 2.53
C ILE A 13 7.22 2.76 1.59
N TYR A 14 8.53 2.82 1.32
CA TYR A 14 9.12 1.87 0.37
C TYR A 14 9.44 0.54 1.03
N GLY A 15 9.60 0.48 2.35
CA GLY A 15 9.76 -0.79 3.06
C GLY A 15 8.60 -1.75 2.77
N ASP A 16 7.36 -1.25 2.85
CA ASP A 16 6.15 -2.02 2.54
C ASP A 16 6.18 -2.53 1.10
N ILE A 17 6.25 -1.61 0.13
CA ILE A 17 6.27 -1.90 -1.32
C ILE A 17 7.41 -2.85 -1.71
N GLY A 18 8.58 -2.72 -1.09
CA GLY A 18 9.75 -3.53 -1.41
C GLY A 18 9.66 -4.96 -0.88
N THR A 19 8.97 -5.17 0.24
CA THR A 19 8.78 -6.50 0.83
C THR A 19 7.63 -7.28 0.16
N SER A 20 6.67 -6.59 -0.46
CA SER A 20 5.50 -7.24 -1.06
C SER A 20 5.81 -8.33 -2.08
N PRO A 21 6.71 -8.11 -3.06
CA PRO A 21 7.08 -9.15 -4.01
C PRO A 21 7.59 -10.44 -3.35
N LEU A 22 8.29 -10.34 -2.20
CA LEU A 22 8.89 -11.51 -1.56
C LEU A 22 7.83 -12.47 -1.03
N TYR A 23 6.81 -11.97 -0.32
CA TYR A 23 5.75 -12.84 0.16
C TYR A 23 4.81 -13.28 -0.95
N VAL A 24 4.57 -12.44 -1.97
CA VAL A 24 3.75 -12.80 -3.14
C VAL A 24 4.39 -13.96 -3.91
N TYR A 25 5.70 -13.96 -4.09
CA TYR A 25 6.41 -15.09 -4.66
C TYR A 25 6.22 -16.37 -3.86
N SER A 26 6.40 -16.29 -2.53
CA SER A 26 6.23 -17.45 -1.64
C SER A 26 4.79 -17.98 -1.64
N SER A 27 3.81 -17.11 -1.84
CA SER A 27 2.38 -17.45 -1.84
C SER A 27 1.89 -17.95 -3.20
N THR A 28 2.54 -17.54 -4.30
CA THR A 28 2.18 -17.97 -5.65
C THR A 28 2.70 -19.38 -5.96
N PHE A 29 3.81 -19.81 -5.35
CA PHE A 29 4.43 -21.12 -5.58
C PHE A 29 4.55 -21.96 -4.28
N PRO A 30 3.44 -22.30 -3.61
CA PRO A 30 3.49 -23.07 -2.35
C PRO A 30 4.02 -24.49 -2.54
N ASP A 31 3.73 -25.12 -3.69
CA ASP A 31 4.17 -26.48 -4.05
C ASP A 31 5.45 -26.50 -4.90
N GLY A 32 6.13 -25.35 -5.01
CA GLY A 32 7.33 -25.17 -5.83
C GLY A 32 7.07 -24.81 -7.30
N ILE A 33 8.15 -24.53 -8.03
CA ILE A 33 8.10 -24.07 -9.43
C ILE A 33 7.98 -25.28 -10.37
N ARG A 34 6.82 -25.44 -11.00
CA ARG A 34 6.57 -26.51 -11.99
C ARG A 34 7.26 -26.25 -13.33
N ASN A 35 7.11 -25.05 -13.90
CA ASN A 35 7.79 -24.65 -15.14
C ASN A 35 8.61 -23.38 -14.93
N ARG A 36 9.81 -23.32 -15.50
CA ARG A 36 10.68 -22.13 -15.43
C ARG A 36 10.05 -20.91 -16.09
N ASP A 37 9.25 -21.11 -17.13
CA ASP A 37 8.52 -20.03 -17.80
C ASP A 37 7.41 -19.42 -16.93
N ASP A 38 6.91 -20.13 -15.91
CA ASP A 38 5.92 -19.58 -14.98
C ASP A 38 6.55 -18.51 -14.09
N LEU A 39 7.86 -18.63 -13.82
CA LEU A 39 8.62 -17.67 -13.05
C LEU A 39 8.65 -16.30 -13.74
N LEU A 40 8.92 -16.28 -15.05
CA LEU A 40 8.92 -15.06 -15.86
C LEU A 40 7.53 -14.45 -15.99
N GLY A 41 6.50 -15.29 -16.12
CA GLY A 41 5.10 -14.85 -16.14
C GLY A 41 4.67 -14.16 -14.85
N VAL A 42 4.96 -14.77 -13.70
CA VAL A 42 4.66 -14.18 -12.39
C VAL A 42 5.51 -12.94 -12.11
N LEU A 43 6.79 -12.94 -12.49
CA LEU A 43 7.66 -11.76 -12.38
C LEU A 43 7.10 -10.57 -13.16
N SER A 44 6.68 -10.83 -14.41
CA SER A 44 6.04 -9.83 -15.25
C SER A 44 4.75 -9.33 -14.61
N LEU A 45 3.93 -10.23 -14.08
CA LEU A 45 2.66 -9.87 -13.46
C LEU A 45 2.84 -9.01 -12.20
N ILE A 46 3.79 -9.33 -11.34
CA ILE A 46 4.14 -8.51 -10.16
C ILE A 46 4.62 -7.12 -10.61
N LEU A 47 5.54 -7.07 -11.59
CA LEU A 47 6.10 -5.82 -12.10
C LEU A 47 5.03 -4.90 -12.68
N TYR A 48 4.15 -5.42 -13.54
CA TYR A 48 3.06 -4.65 -14.13
C TYR A 48 1.99 -4.29 -13.11
N THR A 49 1.74 -5.11 -12.09
CA THR A 49 0.81 -4.77 -10.99
C THR A 49 1.32 -3.56 -10.21
N LEU A 50 2.61 -3.55 -9.84
CA LEU A 50 3.26 -2.44 -9.15
C LEU A 50 3.37 -1.15 -9.98
N ILE A 51 3.34 -1.24 -11.30
CA ILE A 51 3.36 -0.07 -12.19
C ILE A 51 1.94 0.42 -12.47
N ILE A 52 1.08 -0.46 -12.99
CA ILE A 52 -0.25 -0.10 -13.50
C ILE A 52 -1.19 0.31 -12.37
N ILE A 53 -1.23 -0.42 -11.25
CA ILE A 53 -2.19 -0.11 -10.18
C ILE A 53 -1.91 1.27 -9.57
N PRO A 54 -0.68 1.59 -9.11
CA PRO A 54 -0.38 2.92 -8.63
C PRO A 54 -0.52 3.97 -9.72
N MET A 55 -0.06 3.73 -10.95
CA MET A 55 -0.21 4.70 -12.04
C MET A 55 -1.69 5.05 -12.26
N LEU A 56 -2.57 4.05 -12.35
CA LEU A 56 -3.99 4.27 -12.55
C LEU A 56 -4.62 5.01 -11.35
N LYS A 57 -4.33 4.54 -10.13
CA LYS A 57 -4.85 5.14 -8.90
C LYS A 57 -4.41 6.60 -8.75
N TYR A 58 -3.12 6.88 -8.91
CA TYR A 58 -2.59 8.22 -8.66
C TYR A 58 -2.93 9.17 -9.81
N VAL A 59 -2.81 8.75 -11.06
CA VAL A 59 -3.08 9.62 -12.21
C VAL A 59 -4.56 9.96 -12.34
N PHE A 60 -5.45 8.97 -12.26
CA PHE A 60 -6.87 9.20 -12.51
C PHE A 60 -7.66 9.64 -11.27
N ILE A 61 -7.23 9.25 -10.07
CA ILE A 61 -7.99 9.53 -8.85
C ILE A 61 -7.30 10.63 -8.04
N VAL A 62 -6.06 10.40 -7.60
CA VAL A 62 -5.39 11.29 -6.64
C VAL A 62 -5.04 12.65 -7.25
N LEU A 63 -4.49 12.68 -8.47
CA LEU A 63 -4.12 13.93 -9.13
C LEU A 63 -5.34 14.73 -9.62
N TYR A 64 -6.45 14.06 -9.93
CA TYR A 64 -7.69 14.74 -10.31
C TYR A 64 -8.44 15.31 -9.09
N ALA A 65 -8.21 14.76 -7.90
CA ALA A 65 -8.69 15.29 -6.63
C ALA A 65 -7.80 16.45 -6.11
N ASN A 66 -7.73 17.55 -6.88
CA ASN A 66 -6.99 18.76 -6.51
C ASN A 66 -7.94 19.87 -5.99
N ASP A 67 -7.52 20.61 -4.95
CA ASP A 67 -8.07 21.94 -4.60
C ASP A 67 -6.99 22.99 -4.87
N ASN A 68 -7.21 23.89 -5.83
CA ASN A 68 -6.36 25.06 -6.07
C ASN A 68 -4.83 24.81 -6.13
N GLY A 69 -4.40 23.71 -6.74
CA GLY A 69 -2.98 23.45 -7.02
C GLY A 69 -2.21 22.72 -5.93
N ASP A 70 -2.82 22.47 -4.75
CA ASP A 70 -2.32 21.48 -3.80
C ASP A 70 -3.01 20.14 -4.12
N GLY A 71 -2.22 19.15 -4.55
CA GLY A 71 -2.71 17.81 -4.88
C GLY A 71 -2.54 16.86 -3.70
N GLY A 72 -3.46 15.91 -3.55
CA GLY A 72 -3.30 14.77 -2.64
C GLY A 72 -4.37 14.65 -1.55
N THR A 73 -4.15 13.71 -0.63
CA THR A 73 -5.08 13.38 0.45
C THR A 73 -5.41 14.57 1.36
N PHE A 74 -4.47 15.51 1.53
CA PHE A 74 -4.67 16.76 2.28
C PHE A 74 -5.59 17.76 1.57
N ALA A 75 -5.52 17.85 0.24
CA ALA A 75 -6.45 18.65 -0.55
C ALA A 75 -7.85 18.04 -0.53
N LEU A 76 -7.95 16.71 -0.61
CA LEU A 76 -9.21 16.00 -0.47
C LEU A 76 -9.82 16.17 0.94
N TYR A 77 -9.01 16.09 2.00
CA TYR A 77 -9.45 16.38 3.37
C TYR A 77 -9.89 17.84 3.53
N SER A 78 -9.14 18.79 2.96
CA SER A 78 -9.48 20.22 2.95
C SER A 78 -10.82 20.46 2.23
N LEU A 79 -11.02 19.92 1.02
CA LEU A 79 -12.28 19.98 0.28
C LEU A 79 -13.43 19.35 1.08
N ILE A 80 -13.24 18.15 1.63
CA ILE A 80 -14.29 17.46 2.39
C ILE A 80 -14.66 18.29 3.62
N SER A 81 -13.68 18.82 4.37
CA SER A 81 -13.90 19.68 5.53
C SER A 81 -14.54 21.05 5.16
N ARG A 82 -14.19 21.59 3.98
CA ARG A 82 -14.68 22.86 3.43
C ARG A 82 -16.12 22.77 2.90
N TYR A 83 -16.52 21.63 2.32
CA TYR A 83 -17.84 21.46 1.70
C TYR A 83 -18.81 20.60 2.52
N ALA A 84 -18.31 19.59 3.21
CA ALA A 84 -19.07 18.87 4.22
C ALA A 84 -18.80 19.56 5.55
N LYS A 85 -19.76 20.38 6.02
CA LYS A 85 -19.85 20.87 7.41
C LYS A 85 -19.97 19.68 8.40
N ILE A 86 -18.99 18.78 8.42
CA ILE A 86 -18.83 17.72 9.40
C ILE A 86 -17.95 18.32 10.50
N ARG A 87 -18.43 19.38 11.15
CA ARG A 87 -17.79 19.96 12.33
C ARG A 87 -18.59 19.50 13.55
N LEU A 88 -18.07 18.48 14.23
CA LEU A 88 -18.62 17.93 15.48
C LEU A 88 -18.06 18.64 16.73
N ILE A 89 -17.20 19.65 16.55
CA ILE A 89 -16.59 20.44 17.63
C ILE A 89 -17.06 21.90 17.48
N PRO A 90 -17.75 22.47 18.49
CA PRO A 90 -18.16 23.86 18.50
C PRO A 90 -16.93 24.77 18.52
N ASP A 91 -16.84 25.65 17.54
CA ASP A 91 -15.75 26.60 17.35
C ASP A 91 -15.92 27.79 18.31
N GLN A 92 -15.04 27.91 19.30
CA GLN A 92 -15.11 28.96 20.33
C GLN A 92 -13.75 29.65 20.55
N GLN A 93 -12.86 29.65 19.55
CA GLN A 93 -11.60 30.38 19.62
C GLN A 93 -11.59 31.60 18.69
N ALA A 94 -11.38 32.77 19.29
CA ALA A 94 -11.34 34.07 18.63
C ALA A 94 -10.16 34.24 17.64
N GLU A 95 -9.20 33.32 17.62
CA GLU A 95 -8.02 33.35 16.75
C GLU A 95 -8.35 32.96 15.29
N ASP A 96 -9.40 32.15 15.08
CA ASP A 96 -9.87 31.76 13.73
C ASP A 96 -10.63 32.89 13.01
N ALA A 97 -11.07 33.92 13.74
CA ALA A 97 -11.73 35.09 13.15
C ALA A 97 -10.77 35.97 12.35
N ALA A 98 -9.48 36.03 12.73
CA ALA A 98 -8.48 36.89 12.10
C ALA A 98 -7.99 36.37 10.74
N VAL A 99 -8.14 35.08 10.45
CA VAL A 99 -7.72 34.44 9.18
C VAL A 99 -8.84 34.49 8.12
N SER A 100 -10.03 34.97 8.47
CA SER A 100 -11.25 34.90 7.63
C SER A 100 -11.43 36.05 6.61
N ASN A 101 -10.37 36.81 6.30
CA ASN A 101 -10.38 37.82 5.23
C ASN A 101 -10.24 37.18 3.83
N TYR A 102 -11.06 36.17 3.52
CA TYR A 102 -11.11 35.57 2.19
C TYR A 102 -12.39 36.01 1.48
N HIS A 103 -12.22 36.83 0.44
CA HIS A 103 -13.31 37.20 -0.47
C HIS A 103 -13.93 35.94 -1.08
N ILE A 104 -15.25 35.81 -0.95
CA ILE A 104 -16.02 34.72 -1.57
C ILE A 104 -16.12 35.02 -3.08
N GLU A 105 -15.20 34.46 -3.86
CA GLU A 105 -15.32 34.40 -5.31
C GLU A 105 -16.57 33.59 -5.72
N ALA A 106 -17.22 34.04 -6.79
CA ALA A 106 -18.50 33.55 -7.28
C ALA A 106 -18.54 32.01 -7.48
N PRO A 107 -19.72 31.37 -7.33
CA PRO A 107 -19.82 29.91 -7.25
C PRO A 107 -19.45 29.25 -8.59
N ASN A 108 -18.29 28.58 -8.62
CA ASN A 108 -17.87 27.73 -9.72
C ASN A 108 -18.90 26.61 -9.97
N SER A 109 -19.02 26.15 -11.23
CA SER A 109 -19.92 25.08 -11.66
C SER A 109 -19.74 23.75 -10.89
N GLN A 110 -18.51 23.47 -10.43
CA GLN A 110 -18.17 22.33 -9.58
C GLN A 110 -18.79 22.45 -8.18
N LEU A 111 -18.82 23.66 -7.61
CA LEU A 111 -19.40 23.96 -6.30
C LEU A 111 -20.91 23.65 -6.27
N LYS A 112 -21.60 24.08 -7.33
CA LYS A 112 -23.04 23.85 -7.50
C LYS A 112 -23.35 22.36 -7.65
N ARG A 113 -22.50 21.61 -8.39
CA ARG A 113 -22.63 20.14 -8.51
C ARG A 113 -22.41 19.43 -7.18
N ALA A 114 -21.40 19.82 -6.42
CA ALA A 114 -21.11 19.25 -5.10
C ALA A 114 -22.25 19.54 -4.09
N GLN A 115 -22.78 20.76 -4.07
CA GLN A 115 -23.93 21.14 -3.24
C GLN A 115 -25.20 20.37 -3.63
N TRP A 116 -25.46 20.20 -4.94
CA TRP A 116 -26.59 19.40 -5.43
C TRP A 116 -26.46 17.92 -5.06
N LEU A 117 -25.27 17.32 -5.21
CA LEU A 117 -24.98 15.95 -4.78
C LEU A 117 -25.19 15.79 -3.27
N LYS A 118 -24.64 16.72 -2.48
CA LYS A 118 -24.80 16.76 -1.03
C LYS A 118 -26.27 16.84 -0.64
N GLN A 119 -27.06 17.71 -1.28
CA GLN A 119 -28.48 17.86 -0.99
C GLN A 119 -29.29 16.60 -1.35
N LYS A 120 -28.94 15.91 -2.45
CA LYS A 120 -29.53 14.60 -2.78
C LYS A 120 -29.14 13.50 -1.80
N LEU A 121 -27.87 13.46 -1.38
CA LEU A 121 -27.37 12.54 -0.36
C LEU A 121 -28.07 12.78 0.99
N GLU A 122 -28.25 14.03 1.38
CA GLU A 122 -28.82 14.42 2.67
C GLU A 122 -30.35 14.27 2.72
N SER A 123 -31.02 14.36 1.57
CA SER A 123 -32.47 14.19 1.45
C SER A 123 -32.92 12.73 1.63
N SER A 124 -32.07 11.75 1.34
CA SER A 124 -32.45 10.34 1.36
C SER A 124 -31.88 9.60 2.58
N LYS A 125 -32.77 9.04 3.41
CA LYS A 125 -32.39 8.16 4.53
C LYS A 125 -31.59 6.94 4.03
N ALA A 126 -31.96 6.39 2.87
CA ALA A 126 -31.25 5.25 2.28
C ALA A 126 -29.83 5.63 1.84
N ALA A 127 -29.64 6.81 1.23
CA ALA A 127 -28.30 7.27 0.85
C ALA A 127 -27.38 7.45 2.06
N LYS A 128 -27.89 8.01 3.17
CA LYS A 128 -27.13 8.12 4.43
C LYS A 128 -26.72 6.76 4.99
N ILE A 129 -27.63 5.79 4.99
CA ILE A 129 -27.33 4.42 5.44
C ILE A 129 -26.27 3.78 4.54
N VAL A 130 -26.41 3.87 3.22
CA VAL A 130 -25.43 3.33 2.26
C VAL A 130 -24.05 3.95 2.47
N LEU A 131 -23.96 5.27 2.61
CA LEU A 131 -22.68 5.96 2.87
C LEU A 131 -22.06 5.55 4.20
N PHE A 132 -22.88 5.44 5.25
CA PHE A 132 -22.43 5.00 6.56
C PHE A 132 -21.86 3.58 6.49
N THR A 133 -22.58 2.66 5.85
CA THR A 133 -22.11 1.28 5.63
C THR A 133 -20.83 1.24 4.80
N LEU A 134 -20.76 1.99 3.69
CA LEU A 134 -19.55 2.08 2.87
C LEU A 134 -18.35 2.64 3.64
N THR A 135 -18.57 3.64 4.49
CA THR A 135 -17.51 4.26 5.30
C THR A 135 -17.01 3.30 6.36
N ILE A 136 -17.90 2.58 7.06
CA ILE A 136 -17.51 1.56 8.04
C ILE A 136 -16.78 0.41 7.35
N LEU A 137 -17.30 -0.06 6.21
CA LEU A 137 -16.68 -1.13 5.45
C LEU A 137 -15.28 -0.73 4.98
N GLY A 138 -15.11 0.47 4.42
CA GLY A 138 -13.80 1.01 4.04
C GLY A 138 -12.84 1.13 5.23
N THR A 139 -13.32 1.66 6.36
CA THR A 139 -12.51 1.77 7.59
C THR A 139 -12.07 0.40 8.09
N SER A 140 -12.97 -0.60 8.06
CA SER A 140 -12.64 -1.98 8.46
C SER A 140 -11.61 -2.63 7.54
N MET A 141 -11.66 -2.36 6.23
CA MET A 141 -10.66 -2.87 5.28
C MET A 141 -9.29 -2.28 5.56
N VAL A 142 -9.20 -0.97 5.83
CA VAL A 142 -7.93 -0.29 6.17
C VAL A 142 -7.35 -0.82 7.49
N ILE A 143 -8.19 -1.08 8.49
CA ILE A 143 -7.75 -1.69 9.75
C ILE A 143 -7.29 -3.14 9.52
N GLY A 144 -8.02 -3.90 8.71
CA GLY A 144 -7.66 -5.26 8.30
C GLY A 144 -6.29 -5.30 7.64
N ASP A 145 -6.06 -4.45 6.65
CA ASP A 145 -4.77 -4.30 5.97
C ASP A 145 -3.63 -3.98 6.95
N GLY A 146 -3.84 -2.97 7.82
CA GLY A 146 -2.86 -2.60 8.85
C GLY A 146 -2.54 -3.69 9.88
N THR A 147 -3.40 -4.70 10.04
CA THR A 147 -3.16 -5.84 10.94
C THR A 147 -2.59 -7.07 10.23
N LEU A 148 -2.98 -7.32 8.98
CA LEU A 148 -2.54 -8.48 8.21
C LEU A 148 -1.12 -8.32 7.66
N THR A 149 -0.77 -7.14 7.15
CA THR A 149 0.54 -6.87 6.54
C THR A 149 1.74 -7.18 7.46
N PRO A 150 1.78 -6.70 8.72
CA PRO A 150 2.90 -7.05 9.61
C PRO A 150 2.92 -8.56 9.94
N ALA A 151 1.77 -9.20 10.06
CA ALA A 151 1.68 -10.63 10.37
C ALA A 151 2.22 -11.49 9.21
N ILE A 152 1.79 -11.21 7.98
CA ILE A 152 2.24 -11.93 6.77
C ILE A 152 3.72 -11.66 6.51
N SER A 153 4.17 -10.41 6.67
CA SER A 153 5.57 -10.03 6.46
C SER A 153 6.52 -10.76 7.41
N VAL A 154 6.21 -10.77 8.73
CA VAL A 154 7.04 -11.48 9.71
C VAL A 154 6.99 -12.99 9.49
N LEU A 155 5.82 -13.55 9.23
CA LEU A 155 5.68 -14.98 8.96
C LEU A 155 6.50 -15.40 7.73
N SER A 156 6.41 -14.63 6.63
CA SER A 156 7.18 -14.88 5.41
C SER A 156 8.70 -14.78 5.67
N ALA A 157 9.15 -13.81 6.46
CA ALA A 157 10.55 -13.67 6.83
C ALA A 157 11.07 -14.88 7.63
N VAL A 158 10.32 -15.34 8.64
CA VAL A 158 10.71 -16.52 9.44
C VAL A 158 10.62 -17.81 8.61
N SER A 159 9.62 -17.93 7.73
CA SER A 159 9.52 -19.02 6.77
C SER A 159 10.71 -19.05 5.78
N GLY A 160 11.23 -17.89 5.37
CA GLY A 160 12.46 -17.82 4.56
C GLY A 160 13.70 -18.35 5.30
N ILE A 161 13.79 -18.14 6.62
CA ILE A 161 14.89 -18.70 7.43
C ILE A 161 14.82 -20.24 7.49
N ARG A 162 13.60 -20.81 7.53
CA ARG A 162 13.39 -22.26 7.55
C ARG A 162 13.98 -22.95 6.32
N GLU A 163 14.08 -22.28 5.17
CA GLU A 163 14.68 -22.86 3.97
C GLU A 163 16.16 -23.26 4.17
N LYS A 164 16.90 -22.50 4.99
CA LYS A 164 18.28 -22.83 5.38
C LYS A 164 18.38 -23.64 6.67
N ALA A 165 17.30 -23.75 7.44
CA ALA A 165 17.23 -24.47 8.72
C ALA A 165 16.03 -25.43 8.73
N PRO A 166 16.11 -26.59 8.03
CA PRO A 166 15.00 -27.52 7.89
C PRO A 166 14.56 -28.19 9.20
N SER A 167 15.34 -28.06 10.28
CA SER A 167 15.00 -28.51 11.63
C SER A 167 13.86 -27.72 12.27
N LEU A 168 13.48 -26.56 11.72
CA LEU A 168 12.37 -25.75 12.23
C LEU A 168 11.03 -26.32 11.76
N THR A 169 10.22 -26.74 12.73
CA THR A 169 8.84 -27.15 12.50
C THR A 169 7.94 -25.94 12.22
N GLN A 170 6.82 -26.16 11.51
CA GLN A 170 5.87 -25.08 11.21
C GLN A 170 5.33 -24.41 12.49
N THR A 171 5.11 -25.18 13.54
CA THR A 171 4.69 -24.67 14.85
C THR A 171 5.73 -23.73 15.46
N GLN A 172 7.02 -24.07 15.34
CA GLN A 172 8.10 -23.19 15.81
C GLN A 172 8.18 -21.89 15.00
N VAL A 173 7.99 -21.95 13.67
CA VAL A 173 7.95 -20.75 12.81
C VAL A 173 6.85 -19.79 13.27
N VAL A 174 5.65 -20.31 13.54
CA VAL A 174 4.52 -19.50 14.03
C VAL A 174 4.84 -18.91 15.40
N LEU A 175 5.36 -19.70 16.35
CA LEU A 175 5.71 -19.21 17.69
C LEU A 175 6.79 -18.12 17.67
N ILE A 176 7.83 -18.30 16.85
CA ILE A 176 8.89 -17.30 16.65
C ILE A 176 8.28 -16.02 16.06
N SER A 177 7.40 -16.14 15.06
CA SER A 177 6.73 -15.00 14.44
C SER A 177 5.87 -14.22 15.45
N VAL A 178 5.10 -14.92 16.29
CA VAL A 178 4.31 -14.30 17.37
C VAL A 178 5.21 -13.56 18.37
N ALA A 179 6.33 -14.16 18.76
CA ALA A 179 7.29 -13.53 19.67
C ALA A 179 7.92 -12.26 19.05
N ILE A 180 8.31 -12.32 17.77
CA ILE A 180 8.83 -11.16 17.03
C ILE A 180 7.77 -10.06 16.95
N LEU A 181 6.52 -10.39 16.59
CA LEU A 181 5.43 -9.43 16.53
C LEU A 181 5.21 -8.78 17.90
N PHE A 182 5.13 -9.56 18.98
CA PHE A 182 4.98 -9.01 20.32
C PHE A 182 6.10 -8.03 20.67
N MET A 183 7.35 -8.36 20.35
CA MET A 183 8.50 -7.48 20.59
C MET A 183 8.44 -6.21 19.72
N LEU A 184 8.15 -6.33 18.42
CA LEU A 184 8.05 -5.22 17.49
C LEU A 184 6.93 -4.25 17.89
N PHE A 185 5.74 -4.77 18.19
CA PHE A 185 4.60 -3.97 18.65
C PHE A 185 4.83 -3.38 20.05
N SER A 186 5.56 -4.07 20.93
CA SER A 186 5.97 -3.50 22.22
C SER A 186 6.86 -2.27 22.06
N VAL A 187 7.70 -2.22 21.03
CA VAL A 187 8.57 -1.07 20.73
C VAL A 187 7.77 0.12 20.17
N GLN A 188 6.61 -0.10 19.54
CA GLN A 188 5.76 0.98 19.02
C GLN A 188 5.28 1.95 20.11
N ARG A 189 5.25 1.53 21.39
CA ARG A 189 4.90 2.39 22.54
C ARG A 189 5.78 3.63 22.69
N PHE A 190 6.99 3.63 22.09
CA PHE A 190 7.97 4.70 22.21
C PHE A 190 7.77 5.84 21.20
N GLY A 191 6.75 5.75 20.33
CA GLY A 191 6.41 6.75 19.33
C GLY A 191 6.76 6.30 17.91
N THR A 192 5.79 6.42 17.00
CA THR A 192 5.93 6.05 15.58
C THR A 192 6.98 6.89 14.86
N ASP A 193 7.18 8.13 15.32
CA ASP A 193 8.20 9.05 14.82
C ASP A 193 9.61 8.49 15.06
N LYS A 194 9.93 8.08 16.28
CA LYS A 194 11.25 7.54 16.66
C LYS A 194 11.52 6.18 16.05
N VAL A 195 10.49 5.33 15.97
CA VAL A 195 10.58 4.04 15.30
C VAL A 195 10.89 4.24 13.81
N GLY A 196 10.16 5.12 13.13
CA GLY A 196 10.42 5.43 11.72
C GLY A 196 11.85 5.88 11.43
N TYR A 197 12.43 6.71 12.31
CA TYR A 197 13.84 7.13 12.18
C TYR A 197 14.84 5.99 12.32
N THR A 198 14.56 5.02 13.19
CA THR A 198 15.46 3.89 13.45
C THR A 198 15.37 2.82 12.35
N PHE A 199 14.19 2.67 11.75
CA PHE A 199 13.97 1.68 10.69
C PHE A 199 14.48 2.13 9.32
N ALA A 200 14.50 3.44 9.03
CA ALA A 200 14.94 3.95 7.72
C ALA A 200 16.37 3.53 7.32
N PRO A 201 17.40 3.58 8.19
CA PRO A 201 18.73 3.04 7.88
C PRO A 201 18.72 1.54 7.61
N VAL A 202 17.96 0.76 8.39
CA VAL A 202 17.86 -0.70 8.25
C VAL A 202 17.29 -1.07 6.89
N ILE A 203 16.18 -0.44 6.50
CA ILE A 203 15.55 -0.63 5.18
C ILE A 203 16.47 -0.16 4.05
N SER A 204 17.21 0.93 4.23
CA SER A 204 18.17 1.41 3.23
C SER A 204 19.31 0.41 3.01
N VAL A 205 19.89 -0.14 4.09
CA VAL A 205 20.91 -1.19 4.00
C VAL A 205 20.35 -2.44 3.33
N TRP A 206 19.13 -2.83 3.70
CA TRP A 206 18.46 -3.97 3.09
C TRP A 206 18.23 -3.79 1.58
N PHE A 207 17.76 -2.62 1.14
CA PHE A 207 17.63 -2.30 -0.29
C PHE A 207 18.97 -2.32 -1.02
N LEU A 208 20.03 -1.78 -0.42
CA LEU A 208 21.37 -1.84 -1.00
C LEU A 208 21.86 -3.28 -1.16
N LEU A 209 21.58 -4.15 -0.18
CA LEU A 209 21.93 -5.58 -0.26
C LEU A 209 21.15 -6.27 -1.39
N ILE A 210 19.83 -6.05 -1.48
CA ILE A 210 19.02 -6.63 -2.56
C ILE A 210 19.46 -6.11 -3.92
N ALA A 211 19.71 -4.81 -4.05
CA ALA A 211 20.19 -4.21 -5.29
C ALA A 211 21.54 -4.80 -5.71
N SER A 212 22.47 -4.98 -4.75
CA SER A 212 23.79 -5.55 -5.02
C SER A 212 23.71 -7.03 -5.41
N ILE A 213 22.90 -7.83 -4.70
CA ILE A 213 22.67 -9.25 -5.01
C ILE A 213 21.96 -9.40 -6.37
N GLY A 214 20.96 -8.55 -6.63
CA GLY A 214 20.24 -8.51 -7.90
C GLY A 214 21.17 -8.18 -9.06
N MET A 215 22.02 -7.16 -8.91
CA MET A 215 23.02 -6.78 -9.90
C MET A 215 24.01 -7.92 -10.16
N TYR A 216 24.53 -8.54 -9.10
CA TYR A 216 25.43 -9.69 -9.21
C TYR A 216 24.79 -10.86 -9.96
N ASN A 217 23.54 -11.22 -9.62
CA ASN A 217 22.82 -12.30 -10.28
C ASN A 217 22.52 -11.99 -11.75
N LEU A 218 22.25 -10.73 -12.08
CA LEU A 218 22.01 -10.31 -13.46
C LEU A 218 23.26 -10.44 -14.32
N VAL A 219 24.44 -10.14 -13.77
CA VAL A 219 25.72 -10.23 -14.50
C VAL A 219 26.23 -11.68 -14.59
N VAL A 220 26.07 -12.47 -13.52
CA VAL A 220 26.72 -13.79 -13.41
C VAL A 220 25.85 -14.95 -13.87
N HIS A 221 24.53 -14.90 -13.66
CA HIS A 221 23.66 -16.06 -13.86
C HIS A 221 22.86 -15.98 -15.16
N ASP A 222 21.96 -15.01 -15.31
CA ASP A 222 21.19 -14.86 -16.55
C ASP A 222 20.55 -13.47 -16.68
N ILE A 223 20.80 -12.81 -17.82
CA ILE A 223 20.14 -11.55 -18.22
C ILE A 223 18.67 -11.81 -18.64
N GLY A 224 18.30 -13.08 -18.86
CA GLY A 224 16.96 -13.54 -19.21
C GLY A 224 15.85 -13.09 -18.25
N VAL A 225 16.17 -12.73 -17.01
CA VAL A 225 15.21 -12.14 -16.05
C VAL A 225 14.59 -10.84 -16.59
N LEU A 226 15.33 -10.06 -17.38
CA LEU A 226 14.83 -8.83 -17.99
C LEU A 226 13.73 -9.08 -19.03
N ARG A 227 13.55 -10.33 -19.50
CA ARG A 227 12.44 -10.66 -20.39
C ARG A 227 11.08 -10.49 -19.70
N ALA A 228 11.03 -10.50 -18.37
CA ALA A 228 9.80 -10.25 -17.61
C ALA A 228 9.19 -8.85 -17.84
N PHE A 229 9.94 -7.89 -18.38
CA PHE A 229 9.37 -6.60 -18.80
C PHE A 229 8.42 -6.75 -20.00
N ASN A 230 8.45 -7.86 -20.74
CA ASN A 230 7.52 -8.10 -21.83
C ASN A 230 6.18 -8.62 -21.28
N PRO A 231 5.06 -7.90 -21.47
CA PRO A 231 3.76 -8.29 -20.93
C PRO A 231 3.19 -9.56 -21.59
N MET A 232 3.78 -10.01 -22.70
CA MET A 232 3.38 -11.27 -23.36
C MET A 232 3.53 -12.49 -22.42
N TYR A 233 4.48 -12.46 -21.49
CA TYR A 233 4.66 -13.53 -20.50
C TYR A 233 3.47 -13.65 -19.54
N ILE A 234 2.76 -12.55 -19.26
CA ILE A 234 1.53 -12.56 -18.46
C ILE A 234 0.44 -13.32 -19.22
N VAL A 235 0.24 -12.99 -20.50
CA VAL A 235 -0.77 -13.64 -21.34
C VAL A 235 -0.49 -15.14 -21.47
N GLN A 236 0.77 -15.50 -21.73
CA GLN A 236 1.18 -16.91 -21.80
C GLN A 236 0.98 -17.65 -20.48
N TYR A 237 1.25 -16.99 -19.35
CA TYR A 237 1.01 -17.56 -18.01
C TYR A 237 -0.47 -17.86 -17.77
N PHE A 238 -1.37 -16.93 -18.11
CA PHE A 238 -2.80 -17.16 -17.97
C PHE A 238 -3.34 -18.23 -18.92
N ILE A 239 -2.82 -18.29 -20.15
CA ILE A 239 -3.20 -19.34 -21.12
C ILE A 239 -2.75 -20.72 -20.62
N ARG A 240 -1.53 -20.83 -20.08
CA ARG A 240 -0.99 -22.12 -19.60
C ARG A 240 -1.65 -22.61 -18.31
N ASN A 241 -1.83 -21.72 -17.34
CA ASN A 241 -2.31 -22.12 -16.01
C ASN A 241 -3.82 -21.99 -15.82
N GLY A 242 -4.51 -21.33 -16.76
CA GLY A 242 -5.98 -21.20 -16.76
C GLY A 242 -6.52 -20.76 -15.40
N LYS A 243 -7.36 -21.60 -14.78
CA LYS A 243 -7.96 -21.34 -13.46
C LYS A 243 -6.95 -21.14 -12.34
N SER A 244 -5.82 -21.86 -12.35
CA SER A 244 -4.77 -21.70 -11.33
C SER A 244 -4.04 -20.36 -11.45
N GLY A 245 -3.89 -19.84 -12.67
CA GLY A 245 -3.35 -18.50 -12.90
C GLY A 245 -4.25 -17.41 -12.33
N TRP A 246 -5.58 -17.56 -12.46
CA TRP A 246 -6.55 -16.62 -11.86
C TRP A 246 -6.54 -16.64 -10.33
N VAL A 247 -6.38 -17.80 -9.71
CA VAL A 247 -6.23 -17.90 -8.25
C VAL A 247 -4.92 -17.23 -7.80
N SER A 248 -3.83 -17.43 -8.56
CA SER A 248 -2.52 -16.82 -8.29
C SER A 248 -2.55 -15.29 -8.39
N LEU A 249 -3.39 -14.73 -9.28
CA LEU A 249 -3.59 -13.29 -9.38
C LEU A 249 -4.09 -12.66 -8.07
N GLY A 250 -4.94 -13.37 -7.31
CA GLY A 250 -5.38 -12.91 -5.99
C GLY A 250 -4.22 -12.77 -5.00
N GLY A 251 -3.24 -13.67 -5.09
CA GLY A 251 -1.99 -13.58 -4.33
C GLY A 251 -1.13 -12.40 -4.76
N ILE A 252 -1.11 -12.08 -6.06
CA ILE A 252 -0.29 -11.00 -6.61
C ILE A 252 -0.90 -9.61 -6.36
N ILE A 253 -2.22 -9.52 -6.25
CA ILE A 253 -2.92 -8.29 -5.87
C ILE A 253 -2.67 -7.91 -4.40
N LEU A 254 -2.10 -8.81 -3.59
CA LEU A 254 -1.63 -8.47 -2.24
C LEU A 254 -0.34 -7.61 -2.27
N CYS A 255 0.26 -7.36 -3.43
CA CYS A 255 1.34 -6.37 -3.59
C CYS A 255 0.82 -4.93 -3.58
#